data_AF-A0A5C6BT90-F1
#
_entry.id   AF-A0A5C6BT90-F1
#
_cell.length_a   1.000
_cell.length_b   1.000
_cell.length_c   1.000
_cell.angle_alpha   90.00
_cell.angle_beta   90.00
_cell.angle_gamma   90.00
#
_symmetry.space_group_name_H-M   'P 1'
#
loop_
_entity.id
_entity.type
_entity.pdbx_description
1 polymer ?
#
loop_
_entity_poly.entity_id
_entity_poly.type
_entity_poly.pdbx_seq_one_letter_code
_entity_poly.pdbx_strand_id
1 'polypeptide(L)'
;METLTTTCCIVGGGPAGVFLGYLLARSGVDVIVLEKHADFLRDFRGDTVHPSTFALLDELGLLDEMLAITEFRADELKVNINGRSYVGPTLKHLKTKCPFIGFVPQWDFLNLISRRARQFPCFDLRMSTKGTDLLRENGRVTGVRWLLPSLAPLLRRMAGYWIGIGFQPEHIATSRYRSQGAADASN
;
A
#
# COMPACT_ATOMS: atom_id res chain seq x y z
N MET A 1 2.81 16.99 25.29
CA MET A 1 1.97 16.37 24.24
C MET A 1 2.32 17.07 22.95
N GLU A 2 2.80 16.35 21.94
CA GLU A 2 3.06 16.92 20.63
C GLU A 2 1.73 17.22 19.93
N THR A 3 1.64 18.35 19.24
CA THR A 3 0.46 18.73 18.45
C THR A 3 0.94 19.14 17.07
N LEU A 4 0.32 18.56 16.05
CA LEU A 4 0.61 18.83 14.65
C LEU A 4 -0.65 19.40 14.00
N THR A 5 -0.46 20.35 13.10
CA THR A 5 -1.55 21.00 12.36
C THR A 5 -1.42 20.66 10.89
N THR A 6 -2.53 20.31 10.26
CA THR A 6 -2.62 19.93 8.85
C THR A 6 -4.02 20.27 8.34
N THR A 7 -4.20 20.46 7.05
CA THR A 7 -5.53 20.66 6.46
C THR A 7 -6.34 19.37 6.46
N CYS A 8 -5.71 18.22 6.18
CA CYS A 8 -6.37 16.92 6.19
C CYS A 8 -5.54 15.87 6.96
N CYS A 9 -6.18 15.16 7.89
CA CYS A 9 -5.60 13.99 8.55
C CYS A 9 -6.32 12.74 8.05
N ILE A 10 -5.57 11.81 7.45
CA ILE A 10 -6.07 10.53 6.96
C ILE A 10 -5.63 9.43 7.94
N VAL A 11 -6.57 8.63 8.42
CA VAL A 11 -6.28 7.50 9.31
C VAL A 11 -6.34 6.19 8.51
N GLY A 12 -5.17 5.60 8.25
CA GLY A 12 -4.98 4.38 7.48
C GLY A 12 -4.15 4.61 6.22
N GLY A 13 -3.02 3.92 6.11
CA GLY A 13 -2.09 3.94 4.97
C GLY A 13 -2.31 2.79 3.97
N GLY A 14 -3.55 2.33 3.81
CA GLY A 14 -3.91 1.39 2.73
C GLY A 14 -4.04 2.09 1.37
N PRO A 15 -4.43 1.36 0.30
CA PRO A 15 -4.49 1.91 -1.06
C PRO A 15 -5.30 3.20 -1.15
N ALA A 16 -6.50 3.22 -0.55
CA ALA A 16 -7.34 4.41 -0.56
C ALA A 16 -6.70 5.60 0.18
N GLY A 17 -6.10 5.36 1.35
CA GLY A 17 -5.55 6.45 2.17
C GLY A 17 -4.27 7.05 1.60
N VAL A 18 -3.34 6.21 1.12
CA VAL A 18 -2.10 6.68 0.49
C VAL A 18 -2.40 7.34 -0.86
N PHE A 19 -3.31 6.79 -1.66
CA PHE A 19 -3.70 7.40 -2.93
C PHE A 19 -4.44 8.72 -2.75
N LEU A 20 -5.36 8.82 -1.78
CA LEU A 20 -6.00 10.09 -1.44
C LEU A 20 -4.97 11.12 -0.95
N GLY A 21 -4.04 10.72 -0.08
CA GLY A 21 -2.98 11.60 0.40
C GLY A 21 -2.10 12.10 -0.75
N TYR A 22 -1.77 11.24 -1.72
CA TYR A 22 -1.06 11.63 -2.94
C TYR A 22 -1.84 12.70 -3.74
N LEU A 23 -3.14 12.49 -3.98
CA LEU A 23 -3.96 13.42 -4.76
C LEU A 23 -4.12 14.79 -4.07
N LEU A 24 -4.30 14.79 -2.74
CA LEU A 24 -4.39 16.02 -1.95
C LEU A 24 -3.08 16.79 -1.96
N ALA A 25 -1.96 16.11 -1.72
CA ALA A 25 -0.64 16.74 -1.74
C ALA A 25 -0.27 17.28 -3.13
N ARG A 26 -0.58 16.53 -4.19
CA ARG A 26 -0.44 16.99 -5.58
C ARG A 26 -1.25 18.26 -5.87
N SER A 27 -2.35 18.45 -5.15
CA SER A 27 -3.20 19.64 -5.22
C SER A 27 -2.75 20.77 -4.27
N GLY A 28 -1.61 20.61 -3.58
CA GLY A 28 -1.08 21.61 -2.66
C GLY A 28 -1.71 21.61 -1.26
N VAL A 29 -2.46 20.56 -0.89
CA VAL A 29 -3.12 20.47 0.42
C VAL A 29 -2.18 19.80 1.43
N ASP A 30 -1.99 20.43 2.59
CA ASP A 30 -1.24 19.85 3.72
C ASP A 30 -1.97 18.63 4.27
N VAL A 31 -1.36 17.46 4.12
CA VAL A 31 -1.95 16.18 4.47
C VAL A 31 -1.00 15.34 5.32
N ILE A 32 -1.53 14.83 6.43
CA ILE A 32 -0.88 13.81 7.25
C ILE A 32 -1.63 12.50 7.09
N VAL A 33 -0.93 11.43 6.74
CA VAL A 33 -1.45 10.06 6.69
C VAL A 33 -0.87 9.26 7.86
N LEU A 34 -1.73 8.72 8.72
CA LEU A 34 -1.34 7.90 9.86
C LEU A 34 -1.51 6.42 9.53
N GLU A 35 -0.42 5.66 9.56
CA GLU A 35 -0.43 4.21 9.37
C GLU A 35 0.09 3.51 10.63
N LYS A 36 -0.73 2.63 11.21
CA LYS A 36 -0.42 1.95 12.48
C LYS A 36 0.71 0.93 12.34
N HIS A 37 1.05 0.53 11.13
CA HIS A 37 2.07 -0.47 10.81
C HIS A 37 3.40 0.16 10.43
N ALA A 38 4.49 -0.56 10.68
CA ALA A 38 5.85 -0.08 10.39
C ALA A 38 6.17 -0.09 8.89
N ASP A 39 5.50 -0.99 8.16
CA ASP A 39 5.70 -1.24 6.75
C ASP A 39 4.37 -1.72 6.13
N PHE A 40 4.32 -1.79 4.80
CA PHE A 40 3.15 -2.28 4.07
C PHE A 40 3.11 -3.83 3.95
N LEU A 41 3.99 -4.60 4.61
CA LEU A 41 4.34 -5.99 4.25
C LEU A 41 3.30 -6.91 4.84
N ARG A 42 2.18 -7.04 4.13
CA ARG A 42 1.00 -7.73 4.62
C ARG A 42 0.32 -8.43 3.47
N ASP A 43 -0.33 -9.53 3.81
CA ASP A 43 -1.14 -10.32 2.91
C ASP A 43 -2.44 -9.56 2.62
N PHE A 44 -2.43 -8.73 1.57
CA PHE A 44 -3.58 -7.96 1.16
C PHE A 44 -4.36 -8.70 0.07
N ARG A 45 -5.68 -8.74 0.20
CA ARG A 45 -6.58 -9.42 -0.72
C ARG A 45 -7.04 -8.41 -1.79
N GLY A 46 -6.20 -8.08 -2.77
CA GLY A 46 -6.55 -7.02 -3.74
C GLY A 46 -5.51 -6.68 -4.80
N ASP A 47 -4.77 -7.66 -5.33
CA ASP A 47 -3.62 -7.40 -6.23
C ASP A 47 -4.00 -7.21 -7.71
N THR A 48 -5.27 -7.19 -8.07
CA THR A 48 -5.70 -6.97 -9.47
C THR A 48 -5.99 -5.52 -9.78
N VAL A 49 -5.32 -4.99 -10.79
CA VAL A 49 -5.48 -3.62 -11.30
C VAL A 49 -6.19 -3.68 -12.65
N HIS A 50 -7.29 -2.93 -12.76
CA HIS A 50 -8.14 -2.94 -13.94
C HIS A 50 -7.67 -1.93 -15.00
N PRO A 51 -8.06 -2.10 -16.28
CA PRO A 51 -7.79 -1.15 -17.36
C PRO A 51 -8.14 0.30 -17.03
N SER A 52 -9.25 0.53 -16.31
CA SER A 52 -9.66 1.87 -15.87
C SER A 52 -8.69 2.49 -14.87
N THR A 53 -8.16 1.70 -13.94
CA THR A 53 -7.14 2.16 -12.99
C THR A 53 -5.83 2.48 -13.69
N PHE A 54 -5.40 1.68 -14.66
CA PHE A 54 -4.23 2.01 -15.48
C PHE A 54 -4.42 3.31 -16.26
N ALA A 55 -5.61 3.55 -16.83
CA ALA A 55 -5.93 4.81 -17.51
C ALA A 55 -5.86 6.01 -16.54
N LEU A 56 -6.40 5.88 -15.33
CA LEU A 56 -6.26 6.93 -14.30
C LEU A 56 -4.81 7.19 -13.93
N LEU A 57 -3.99 6.15 -13.82
CA LEU A 57 -2.56 6.31 -13.51
C LEU A 57 -1.78 6.92 -14.69
N ASP A 58 -2.22 6.72 -15.92
CA ASP A 58 -1.69 7.39 -17.11
C ASP A 58 -1.95 8.89 -17.08
N GLU A 59 -3.18 9.30 -16.77
CA GLU A 59 -3.53 10.71 -16.58
C GLU A 59 -2.70 11.39 -15.47
N LEU A 60 -2.30 10.60 -14.46
CA LEU A 60 -1.44 11.06 -13.37
C LEU A 60 0.07 11.03 -13.70
N GLY A 61 0.48 10.51 -14.86
CA GLY A 61 1.88 10.36 -15.24
C GLY A 61 2.63 9.27 -14.45
N LEU A 62 1.89 8.25 -13.99
CA LEU A 62 2.38 7.13 -13.18
C LEU A 62 2.36 5.79 -13.94
N LEU A 63 1.87 5.77 -15.19
CA LEU A 63 1.66 4.52 -15.93
C LEU A 63 2.94 3.70 -16.09
N ASP A 64 4.04 4.31 -16.54
CA ASP A 64 5.27 3.56 -16.86
C ASP A 64 5.84 2.86 -15.62
N GLU A 65 5.88 3.54 -14.47
CA GLU A 65 6.32 2.92 -13.22
C GLU A 65 5.34 1.86 -12.74
N MET A 66 4.03 2.07 -12.94
CA MET A 66 3.01 1.08 -12.59
C MET A 66 3.18 -0.20 -13.44
N LEU A 67 3.45 -0.05 -14.73
CA LEU A 67 3.70 -1.17 -15.64
C LEU A 67 4.98 -1.92 -15.30
N ALA A 68 5.99 -1.23 -14.76
CA ALA A 68 7.25 -1.83 -14.32
C ALA A 68 7.08 -2.74 -13.09
N ILE A 69 6.12 -2.44 -12.20
CA ILE A 69 5.81 -3.27 -11.03
C ILE A 69 4.67 -4.29 -11.26
N THR A 70 4.10 -4.32 -12.47
CA THR A 70 3.04 -5.28 -12.82
C THR A 70 3.65 -6.63 -13.18
N GLU A 71 3.43 -7.65 -12.36
CA GLU A 71 4.06 -8.98 -12.51
C GLU A 71 3.40 -9.85 -13.57
N PHE A 72 2.07 -9.79 -13.65
CA PHE A 72 1.28 -10.60 -14.57
C PHE A 72 0.21 -9.77 -15.24
N ARG A 73 -0.15 -10.11 -16.47
CA ARG A 73 -1.16 -9.41 -17.27
C ARG A 73 -2.08 -10.43 -17.94
N ALA A 74 -3.39 -10.22 -17.82
CA ALA A 74 -4.40 -11.02 -18.51
C ALA A 74 -5.33 -10.11 -19.31
N ASP A 75 -5.32 -10.28 -20.64
CA ASP A 75 -6.24 -9.63 -21.57
C ASP A 75 -7.45 -10.52 -21.93
N GLU A 76 -7.46 -11.76 -21.43
CA GLU A 76 -8.52 -12.75 -21.59
C GLU A 76 -8.63 -13.56 -20.30
N LEU A 77 -9.86 -13.69 -19.78
CA LEU A 77 -10.13 -14.52 -18.63
C LEU A 77 -10.59 -15.90 -19.09
N LYS A 78 -9.99 -16.97 -18.57
CA LYS A 78 -10.49 -18.33 -18.77
C LYS A 78 -11.37 -18.72 -17.58
N VAL A 79 -12.58 -19.18 -17.87
CA VAL A 79 -13.52 -19.62 -16.84
C VAL A 79 -13.46 -21.15 -16.76
N ASN A 80 -13.05 -21.68 -15.62
CA ASN A 80 -13.04 -23.12 -15.39
C ASN A 80 -14.33 -23.55 -14.69
N ILE A 81 -15.16 -24.35 -15.35
CA ILE A 81 -16.41 -24.91 -14.78
C ILE A 81 -16.31 -26.42 -14.88
N ASN A 82 -16.42 -27.12 -13.73
CA ASN A 82 -16.33 -28.59 -13.65
C ASN A 82 -15.10 -29.18 -14.36
N GLY A 83 -13.94 -28.54 -14.21
CA GLY A 83 -12.68 -28.97 -14.83
C GLY A 83 -12.57 -28.73 -16.34
N ARG A 84 -13.58 -28.12 -16.97
CA ARG A 84 -13.53 -27.69 -18.37
C ARG A 84 -13.23 -26.19 -18.45
N SER A 85 -12.29 -25.83 -19.30
CA SER A 85 -11.92 -24.43 -19.52
C SER A 85 -12.76 -23.85 -20.66
N TYR A 86 -13.42 -22.73 -20.39
CA TYR A 86 -14.21 -21.97 -21.34
C TYR A 86 -13.52 -20.63 -21.63
N VAL A 87 -13.57 -20.21 -22.88
CA VAL A 87 -13.18 -18.85 -23.28
C VAL A 87 -14.12 -17.88 -22.56
N GLY A 88 -13.55 -17.04 -21.70
CA GLY A 88 -14.28 -16.00 -21.00
C GLY A 88 -14.13 -14.65 -21.69
N PRO A 89 -14.50 -13.55 -21.00
CA PRO A 89 -14.44 -12.21 -21.58
C PRO A 89 -13.00 -11.79 -21.89
N THR A 90 -12.82 -11.17 -23.07
CA THR A 90 -11.58 -10.50 -23.46
C THR A 90 -11.69 -8.99 -23.24
N LEU A 91 -10.58 -8.36 -22.89
CA LEU A 91 -10.45 -6.92 -22.68
C LEU A 91 -9.84 -6.20 -23.90
N LYS A 92 -9.42 -6.93 -24.94
CA LYS A 92 -8.76 -6.40 -26.14
C LYS A 92 -9.58 -5.37 -26.92
N HIS A 93 -10.90 -5.38 -26.76
CA HIS A 93 -11.81 -4.43 -27.40
C HIS A 93 -11.84 -3.06 -26.72
N LEU A 94 -11.25 -2.92 -25.53
CA LEU A 94 -11.22 -1.66 -24.79
C LEU A 94 -10.23 -0.67 -25.44
N LYS A 95 -10.69 0.55 -25.68
CA LYS A 95 -9.89 1.65 -26.22
C LYS A 95 -9.07 2.33 -25.11
N THR A 96 -8.08 1.62 -24.56
CA THR A 96 -7.14 2.13 -23.56
C THR A 96 -5.72 1.65 -23.87
N LYS A 97 -4.70 2.31 -23.30
CA LYS A 97 -3.30 1.88 -23.42
C LYS A 97 -3.05 0.51 -22.77
N CYS A 98 -3.85 0.13 -21.78
CA CYS A 98 -3.71 -1.11 -21.03
C CYS A 98 -5.00 -1.94 -21.03
N PRO A 99 -5.34 -2.62 -22.15
CA PRO A 99 -6.54 -3.43 -22.27
C PRO A 99 -6.36 -4.82 -21.62
N PHE A 100 -5.90 -4.85 -20.36
CA PHE A 100 -5.66 -6.06 -19.57
C PHE A 100 -5.86 -5.79 -18.07
N ILE A 101 -6.11 -6.85 -17.30
CA ILE A 101 -5.99 -6.83 -15.84
C ILE A 101 -4.54 -7.14 -15.49
N GLY A 102 -3.93 -6.30 -14.67
CA GLY A 102 -2.58 -6.51 -14.14
C GLY A 102 -2.62 -7.10 -12.74
N PHE A 103 -1.72 -8.03 -12.41
CA PHE A 103 -1.42 -8.41 -11.04
C PHE A 103 -0.26 -7.56 -10.53
N VAL A 104 -0.50 -6.78 -9.50
CA VAL A 104 0.46 -5.86 -8.90
C VAL A 104 0.40 -6.07 -7.39
N PRO A 105 1.48 -6.54 -6.76
CA PRO A 105 1.53 -6.65 -5.31
C PRO A 105 1.19 -5.32 -4.65
N GLN A 106 0.23 -5.34 -3.72
CA GLN A 106 -0.23 -4.10 -3.09
C GLN A 106 0.92 -3.31 -2.41
N TRP A 107 1.91 -4.00 -1.85
CA TRP A 107 3.12 -3.37 -1.29
C TRP A 107 3.85 -2.51 -2.33
N ASP A 108 4.05 -3.04 -3.54
CA ASP A 108 4.76 -2.33 -4.61
C ASP A 108 3.94 -1.12 -5.06
N PHE A 109 2.62 -1.27 -5.17
CA PHE A 109 1.72 -0.14 -5.45
C PHE A 109 1.82 0.95 -4.38
N LEU A 110 1.71 0.60 -3.09
CA LEU A 110 1.77 1.55 -1.99
C LEU A 110 3.14 2.25 -1.90
N ASN A 111 4.23 1.53 -2.18
CA ASN A 111 5.56 2.13 -2.25
C ASN A 111 5.72 3.08 -3.43
N LEU A 112 5.17 2.73 -4.60
CA LEU A 112 5.18 3.61 -5.76
C LEU A 112 4.45 4.92 -5.45
N ILE A 113 3.22 4.83 -4.93
CA ILE A 113 2.42 6.02 -4.64
C ILE A 113 3.03 6.84 -3.51
N SER A 114 3.47 6.22 -2.41
CA SER A 114 4.09 6.94 -1.29
C SER A 114 5.41 7.60 -1.67
N ARG A 115 6.25 6.95 -2.49
CA ARG A 115 7.49 7.56 -3.02
C ARG A 115 7.20 8.79 -3.87
N ARG A 116 6.17 8.72 -4.73
CA ARG A 116 5.72 9.87 -5.54
C ARG A 116 5.11 10.97 -4.67
N ALA A 117 4.33 10.62 -3.66
CA ALA A 117 3.72 11.58 -2.75
C ALA A 117 4.76 12.33 -1.91
N ARG A 118 5.84 11.67 -1.47
CA ARG A 118 6.95 12.28 -0.71
C ARG A 118 7.73 13.35 -1.48
N GLN A 119 7.52 13.49 -2.79
CA GLN A 119 8.08 14.60 -3.56
C GLN A 119 7.38 15.93 -3.26
N PHE A 120 6.17 15.89 -2.69
CA PHE A 120 5.43 17.06 -2.26
C PHE A 120 5.77 17.38 -0.79
N PRO A 121 6.22 18.60 -0.46
CA PRO A 121 6.59 18.97 0.90
C PRO A 121 5.38 19.00 1.87
N CYS A 122 4.17 19.11 1.33
CA CYS A 122 2.90 19.09 2.08
C CYS A 122 2.38 17.67 2.37
N PHE A 123 3.10 16.62 1.97
CA PHE A 123 2.74 15.22 2.23
C PHE A 123 3.56 14.61 3.37
N ASP A 124 2.88 14.13 4.40
CA ASP A 124 3.52 13.50 5.56
C ASP A 124 2.88 12.14 5.88
N LEU A 125 3.55 11.06 5.49
CA LEU A 125 3.14 9.69 5.83
C LEU A 125 3.89 9.21 7.08
N ARG A 126 3.15 9.06 8.19
CA ARG A 126 3.67 8.54 9.45
C ARG A 126 3.33 7.06 9.62
N MET A 127 4.32 6.22 9.37
CA MET A 127 4.29 4.79 9.74
C MET A 127 4.34 4.64 11.26
N SER A 128 4.00 3.45 11.76
CA SER A 128 3.99 3.17 13.20
C SER A 128 3.25 4.25 14.00
N THR A 129 2.11 4.71 13.49
CA THR A 129 1.33 5.78 14.11
C THR A 129 -0.14 5.42 14.05
N LYS A 130 -0.71 5.01 15.19
CA LYS A 130 -2.09 4.58 15.28
C LYS A 130 -2.97 5.76 15.69
N GLY A 131 -3.88 6.19 14.81
CA GLY A 131 -5.01 7.04 15.21
C GLY A 131 -5.91 6.29 16.19
N THR A 132 -6.24 6.91 17.32
CA THR A 132 -7.02 6.28 18.40
C THR A 132 -8.39 6.90 18.58
N ASP A 133 -8.48 8.23 18.57
CA ASP A 133 -9.68 8.95 18.94
C ASP A 133 -9.87 10.20 18.09
N LEU A 134 -11.11 10.65 17.96
CA LEU A 134 -11.43 11.92 17.30
C LEU A 134 -11.48 13.05 18.33
N LEU A 135 -10.84 14.17 18.00
CA LEU A 135 -11.02 15.42 18.73
C LEU A 135 -12.27 16.12 18.21
N ARG A 136 -13.10 16.63 19.13
CA ARG A 136 -14.36 17.30 18.80
C ARG A 136 -14.47 18.62 19.54
N GLU A 137 -14.89 19.65 18.81
CA GLU A 137 -15.21 20.97 19.35
C GLU A 137 -16.56 21.39 18.79
N ASN A 138 -17.49 21.81 19.66
CA ASN A 138 -18.83 22.25 19.26
C ASN A 138 -19.55 21.25 18.32
N GLY A 139 -19.40 19.95 18.59
CA GLY A 139 -19.99 18.88 17.79
C GLY A 139 -19.26 18.54 16.48
N ARG A 140 -18.28 19.34 16.04
CA ARG A 140 -17.49 19.13 14.82
C ARG A 140 -16.20 18.37 15.13
N VAL A 141 -15.80 17.44 14.26
CA VAL A 141 -14.48 16.80 14.33
C VAL A 141 -13.40 17.80 13.91
N THR A 142 -12.41 18.03 14.78
CA THR A 142 -11.33 19.00 14.58
C THR A 142 -9.95 18.38 14.50
N GLY A 143 -9.80 17.11 14.85
CA GLY A 143 -8.52 16.43 14.78
C GLY A 143 -8.59 14.96 15.19
N VAL A 144 -7.43 14.34 15.29
CA VAL A 144 -7.25 12.93 15.63
C VAL A 144 -6.17 12.82 16.70
N ARG A 145 -6.47 12.10 17.78
CA ARG A 145 -5.45 11.64 18.73
C ARG A 145 -4.74 10.44 18.13
N TRP A 146 -3.42 10.41 18.27
CA TRP A 146 -2.60 9.31 17.79
C TRP A 146 -1.65 8.81 18.87
N LEU A 147 -1.18 7.59 18.69
CA LEU A 147 -0.18 6.95 19.53
C LEU A 147 0.92 6.36 18.64
N LEU A 148 2.16 6.57 19.07
CA LEU A 148 3.28 5.73 18.62
C LEU A 148 3.14 4.35 19.26
N PRO A 149 3.59 3.27 18.60
CA PRO A 149 3.65 1.96 19.21
C PRO A 149 4.46 2.06 20.49
N SER A 150 3.93 1.47 21.56
CA SER A 150 4.76 1.17 22.72
C SER A 150 5.87 0.21 22.28
N LEU A 151 7.02 0.22 22.94
CA LEU A 151 8.08 -0.77 22.71
C LEU A 151 7.63 -2.21 23.03
N ALA A 152 6.47 -2.39 23.69
CA ALA A 152 6.00 -3.68 24.20
C ALA A 152 5.78 -4.78 23.13
N PRO A 153 5.22 -4.52 21.93
CA PRO A 153 5.09 -5.54 20.88
C PRO A 153 6.44 -5.95 20.29
N LEU A 154 7.40 -5.03 20.22
CA LEU A 154 8.78 -5.31 19.79
C LEU A 154 9.48 -6.17 20.84
N LEU A 155 9.35 -5.82 22.11
CA LEU A 155 9.85 -6.62 23.25
C LEU A 155 9.19 -8.00 23.32
N ARG A 156 7.90 -8.13 22.99
CA ARG A 156 7.21 -9.44 22.89
C ARG A 156 7.73 -10.28 21.73
N ARG A 157 8.04 -9.68 20.57
CA ARG A 157 8.69 -10.40 19.45
C ARG A 157 10.10 -10.85 19.82
N MET A 158 10.88 -10.00 20.50
CA MET A 158 12.20 -10.40 21.01
C MET A 158 12.09 -11.48 22.09
N ALA A 159 11.15 -11.36 23.03
CA ALA A 159 10.92 -12.38 24.05
C ALA A 159 10.47 -13.71 23.43
N GLY A 160 9.62 -13.70 22.41
CA GLY A 160 9.26 -14.92 21.66
C GLY A 160 10.47 -15.57 20.96
N TYR A 161 11.40 -14.75 20.45
CA TYR A 161 12.67 -15.21 19.87
C TYR A 161 13.62 -15.81 20.91
N TRP A 162 13.66 -15.23 22.12
CA TRP A 162 14.48 -15.70 23.24
C TRP A 162 13.90 -16.90 24.00
N ILE A 163 12.57 -17.11 23.96
CA ILE A 163 11.87 -18.20 24.65
C ILE A 163 11.63 -19.40 23.71
N GLY A 164 11.97 -19.29 22.42
CA GLY A 164 11.87 -20.42 21.47
C GLY A 164 10.43 -20.82 21.10
N ILE A 165 9.44 -19.97 21.38
CA ILE A 165 8.04 -20.16 20.96
C ILE A 165 7.77 -19.14 19.84
N GLY A 166 8.27 -19.43 18.63
CA GLY A 166 8.08 -18.59 17.46
C GLY A 166 7.91 -19.46 16.22
N PHE A 167 6.79 -19.28 15.52
CA PHE A 167 6.63 -19.79 14.16
C PHE A 167 7.83 -19.35 13.31
N GLN A 168 8.50 -20.34 12.73
CA GLN A 168 9.70 -20.19 11.94
C GLN A 168 9.39 -19.48 10.60
N PRO A 169 10.08 -18.36 10.26
CA PRO A 169 9.84 -17.59 9.02
C PRO A 169 9.99 -18.39 7.72
N GLU A 170 10.68 -19.53 7.75
CA GLU A 170 10.88 -20.44 6.62
C GLU A 170 9.57 -21.06 6.08
N HIS A 171 8.44 -20.95 6.78
CA HIS A 171 7.14 -21.42 6.30
C HIS A 171 6.41 -20.42 5.39
N ILE A 172 6.93 -19.20 5.21
CA ILE A 172 6.39 -18.18 4.31
C ILE A 172 7.49 -17.80 3.30
N ALA A 173 7.88 -18.76 2.45
CA ALA A 173 8.82 -18.53 1.37
C ALA A 173 8.08 -18.42 0.02
N THR A 174 7.87 -17.20 -0.46
CA THR A 174 7.66 -16.92 -1.90
C THR A 174 8.97 -16.42 -2.51
N SER A 175 9.22 -16.80 -3.76
CA SER A 175 10.55 -16.88 -4.41
C SER A 175 11.35 -15.58 -4.57
N ARG A 176 10.85 -14.41 -4.17
CA ARG A 176 11.55 -13.12 -4.32
C ARG A 176 12.45 -12.72 -3.16
N TYR A 177 12.43 -13.41 -2.02
CA TYR A 177 13.25 -13.03 -0.86
C TYR A 177 14.77 -13.26 -1.05
N ARG A 178 15.19 -14.02 -2.07
CA ARG A 178 16.60 -14.41 -2.24
C ARG A 178 17.53 -13.34 -2.80
N SER A 179 17.04 -12.32 -3.50
CA SER A 179 17.91 -11.42 -4.27
C SER A 179 18.25 -10.09 -3.58
N GLN A 180 17.57 -9.71 -2.49
CA GLN A 180 17.81 -8.43 -1.82
C GLN A 180 18.44 -8.53 -0.43
N GLY A 181 18.43 -9.71 0.20
CA GLY A 181 19.09 -9.93 1.50
C GLY A 181 20.59 -10.30 1.42
N ALA A 182 21.13 -10.52 0.23
CA ALA A 182 22.53 -10.96 0.05
C ALA A 182 23.50 -9.86 -0.41
N ALA A 183 23.00 -8.64 -0.69
CA ALA A 183 23.83 -7.54 -1.18
C ALA A 183 24.36 -6.60 -0.07
N ASP A 184 23.78 -6.63 1.14
CA ASP A 184 24.21 -5.80 2.28
C ASP A 184 25.08 -6.56 3.31
N ALA A 185 25.60 -7.74 2.95
CA ALA A 185 26.52 -8.52 3.78
C ALA A 185 27.96 -8.57 3.21
N SER A 186 28.30 -7.69 2.28
CA SER A 186 29.66 -7.56 1.75
C SER A 186 29.97 -6.11 1.37
N ASN A 187 30.04 -5.22 2.36
CA ASN A 187 31.11 -4.25 2.55
C ASN A 187 31.03 -3.60 3.95
#